data_AF-A0AAE1TAC1-F1
#
_entry.id   AF-A0AAE1TAC1-F1
#
_cell.length_a   1.000
_cell.length_b   1.000
_cell.length_c   1.000
_cell.angle_alpha   90.00
_cell.angle_beta   90.00
_cell.angle_gamma   90.00
#
_symmetry.space_group_name_H-M   'P 1'
#
loop_
_entity.id
_entity.type
_entity.pdbx_description
1 polymer ?
#
loop_
_entity_poly.entity_id
_entity_poly.type
_entity_poly.pdbx_seq_one_letter_code
_entity_poly.pdbx_strand_id
1 'polypeptide(L)'
;MRKFLWQGASGRGNAKVAWDQICKPKEEGGLGIRSMLAMNQALMLKHLWRILQNDGTSIWVDWIQHYRLRNSTIWTFNGATGSWSWKKLIKLRLCCKTVSVTSVLQQDQWRWPASTEADIAEIISQLPPTNPTTSDQICWRNSAGKFTVQSAILLIQPASMQVQWHGLLRGKFKIARHCFVLWLAILEKLSTLDKPWISSDNDGCVLCDGHFGETHGHLFFECWYSRRCLSILKTRIKFQWPRLEWKQGIIWASKRWRGTHLINVALRSVLASLVYHIWAERNNRKFAATAISGSRI
;
A
#
# COMPACT_ATOMS: atom_id res chain seq x y z
N MET A 1 8.32 -13.76 -5.08
CA MET A 1 7.24 -13.38 -4.13
C MET A 1 5.88 -13.12 -4.81
N ARG A 2 5.77 -12.24 -5.83
CA ARG A 2 4.49 -11.98 -6.53
C ARG A 2 3.82 -13.24 -7.11
N LYS A 3 4.60 -14.11 -7.77
CA LYS A 3 4.11 -15.40 -8.29
C LYS A 3 3.60 -16.31 -7.17
N PHE A 4 4.42 -16.53 -6.14
CA PHE A 4 4.06 -17.34 -4.97
C PHE A 4 2.71 -16.95 -4.34
N LEU A 5 2.42 -15.65 -4.18
CA LEU A 5 1.18 -15.20 -3.54
C LEU A 5 -0.10 -15.58 -4.31
N TRP A 6 -0.03 -15.63 -5.63
CA TRP A 6 -1.20 -15.85 -6.49
C TRP A 6 -1.23 -17.22 -7.16
N GLN A 7 -0.07 -17.85 -7.32
CA GLN A 7 0.12 -19.06 -8.12
C GLN A 7 0.50 -20.27 -7.27
N GLY A 8 0.81 -20.06 -5.98
CA GLY A 8 1.35 -21.13 -5.13
C GLY A 8 2.70 -21.63 -5.63
N ALA A 9 3.03 -22.89 -5.33
CA ALA A 9 4.30 -23.51 -5.69
C ALA A 9 4.37 -23.99 -7.15
N SER A 10 3.23 -24.33 -7.76
CA SER A 10 3.20 -25.11 -9.02
C SER A 10 2.09 -24.66 -10.00
N GLY A 11 1.43 -23.53 -9.76
CA GLY A 11 0.23 -23.14 -10.54
C GLY A 11 0.43 -22.06 -11.60
N ARG A 12 -0.54 -21.97 -12.52
CA ARG A 12 -0.87 -20.74 -13.27
C ARG A 12 -1.96 -20.00 -12.49
N GLY A 13 -1.83 -18.69 -12.33
CA GLY A 13 -2.79 -17.90 -11.56
C GLY A 13 -2.61 -16.40 -11.81
N ASN A 14 -3.73 -15.71 -11.95
CA ASN A 14 -3.76 -14.27 -12.20
C ASN A 14 -3.72 -13.50 -10.88
N ALA A 15 -2.99 -12.39 -10.88
CA ALA A 15 -2.94 -11.51 -9.71
C ALA A 15 -4.31 -10.85 -9.48
N LYS A 16 -4.92 -11.09 -8.32
CA LYS A 16 -6.23 -10.48 -7.97
C LYS A 16 -6.11 -9.03 -7.52
N VAL A 17 -4.93 -8.68 -6.99
CA VAL A 17 -4.61 -7.33 -6.52
C VAL A 17 -3.25 -6.94 -7.11
N ALA A 18 -3.15 -5.68 -7.55
CA ALA A 18 -1.93 -5.13 -8.09
C ALA A 18 -0.83 -5.06 -7.00
N TRP A 19 0.43 -5.25 -7.41
CA TRP A 19 1.55 -5.42 -6.47
C TRP A 19 1.86 -4.17 -5.65
N ASP A 20 1.68 -2.99 -6.26
CA ASP A 20 1.71 -1.69 -5.63
C ASP A 20 0.71 -1.59 -4.46
N GLN A 21 -0.54 -2.02 -4.66
CA GLN A 21 -1.57 -2.02 -3.63
C GLN A 21 -1.25 -2.99 -2.49
N ILE A 22 -0.64 -4.14 -2.78
CA ILE A 22 -0.19 -5.09 -1.74
C ILE A 22 0.91 -4.50 -0.87
N CYS A 23 1.80 -3.71 -1.49
CA CYS A 23 2.94 -3.11 -0.81
C CYS A 23 2.58 -1.91 0.06
N LYS A 24 1.39 -1.33 -0.12
CA LYS A 24 0.91 -0.24 0.74
C LYS A 24 0.87 -0.65 2.22
N PRO A 25 1.03 0.30 3.14
CA PRO A 25 0.78 0.08 4.56
C PRO A 25 -0.61 -0.53 4.80
N LYS A 26 -0.79 -1.22 5.92
CA LYS A 26 -2.09 -1.81 6.27
C LYS A 26 -3.14 -0.74 6.47
N GLU A 27 -2.71 0.38 7.04
CA GLU A 27 -3.45 1.64 7.22
C GLU A 27 -4.09 2.11 5.91
N GLU A 28 -3.42 1.89 4.77
CA GLU A 28 -3.86 2.28 3.43
C GLU A 28 -4.49 1.12 2.65
N GLY A 29 -4.81 0.01 3.34
CA GLY A 29 -5.48 -1.15 2.78
C GLY A 29 -4.57 -2.14 2.05
N GLY A 30 -3.25 -2.01 2.16
CA GLY A 30 -2.30 -3.02 1.70
C GLY A 30 -2.01 -4.10 2.75
N LEU A 31 -1.02 -4.95 2.47
CA LEU A 31 -0.54 -5.97 3.42
C LEU A 31 0.71 -5.53 4.18
N GLY A 32 1.31 -4.40 3.82
CA GLY A 32 2.56 -3.89 4.40
C GLY A 32 3.79 -4.68 3.94
N ILE A 33 3.73 -5.36 2.79
CA ILE A 33 4.89 -6.02 2.21
C ILE A 33 5.81 -4.96 1.61
N ARG A 34 7.10 -4.98 1.93
CA ARG A 34 8.03 -3.97 1.41
C ARG A 34 8.18 -4.11 -0.11
N SER A 35 7.98 -3.01 -0.83
CA SER A 35 8.25 -2.95 -2.27
C SER A 35 9.77 -2.97 -2.51
N MET A 36 10.28 -4.04 -3.13
CA MET A 36 11.69 -4.14 -3.51
C MET A 36 12.09 -3.04 -4.50
N LEU A 37 11.16 -2.60 -5.36
CA LEU A 37 11.39 -1.49 -6.29
C LEU A 37 11.61 -0.19 -5.52
N ALA A 38 10.71 0.15 -4.59
CA ALA A 38 10.81 1.37 -3.79
C ALA A 38 12.03 1.34 -2.87
N MET A 39 12.33 0.17 -2.28
CA MET A 39 13.54 -0.02 -1.47
C MET A 39 14.81 0.20 -2.29
N ASN A 40 14.90 -0.41 -3.49
CA ASN A 40 16.05 -0.21 -4.38
C ASN A 40 16.19 1.26 -4.80
N GLN A 41 15.08 1.92 -5.14
CA GLN A 41 15.08 3.35 -5.46
C GLN A 41 15.53 4.20 -4.28
N ALA A 42 15.05 3.93 -3.07
CA ALA A 42 15.46 4.64 -1.86
C ALA A 42 16.95 4.42 -1.52
N LEU A 43 17.48 3.22 -1.75
CA LEU A 43 18.90 2.94 -1.58
C LEU A 43 19.75 3.65 -2.64
N MET A 44 19.31 3.69 -3.90
CA MET A 44 19.96 4.52 -4.93
C MET A 44 19.89 6.01 -4.56
N LEU A 45 18.79 6.46 -3.97
CA LEU A 45 18.63 7.83 -3.48
C LEU A 45 19.58 8.14 -2.32
N LYS A 46 19.89 7.16 -1.47
CA LYS A 46 20.90 7.27 -0.42
C LYS A 46 22.30 7.52 -1.01
N HIS A 47 22.63 6.81 -2.09
CA HIS A 47 23.89 7.02 -2.80
C HIS A 47 23.93 8.40 -3.46
N LEU A 48 22.83 8.81 -4.09
CA LEU A 48 22.70 10.15 -4.66
C LEU A 48 22.84 11.24 -3.58
N TRP A 49 22.24 11.03 -2.41
CA TRP A 49 22.34 11.93 -1.26
C TRP A 49 23.77 12.07 -0.73
N ARG A 50 24.55 10.98 -0.73
CA ARG A 50 25.98 11.03 -0.39
C ARG A 50 26.79 11.84 -1.40
N ILE A 51 26.49 11.71 -2.70
CA ILE A 51 27.12 12.52 -3.75
C ILE A 51 26.78 14.01 -3.56
N LEU A 52 25.54 14.32 -3.16
CA LEU A 52 25.09 15.69 -2.91
C LEU A 52 25.76 16.33 -1.70
N GLN A 53 25.83 15.63 -0.56
CA GLN A 53 26.47 16.17 0.65
C GLN A 53 27.97 16.42 0.45
N ASN A 54 28.65 15.53 -0.30
CA ASN A 54 30.09 15.61 -0.56
C ASN A 54 30.92 15.95 0.68
N ASP A 55 30.72 15.19 1.75
CA ASP A 55 31.32 15.42 3.07
C ASP A 55 32.82 15.08 3.18
N GLY A 56 33.45 14.67 2.06
CA GLY A 56 34.86 14.26 2.00
C GLY A 56 35.18 12.97 2.75
N THR A 57 34.16 12.25 3.27
CA THR A 57 34.39 11.03 4.06
C THR A 57 34.45 9.77 3.19
N SER A 58 33.91 9.84 1.98
CA SER A 58 33.69 8.67 1.12
C SER A 58 34.54 8.78 -0.14
N ILE A 59 35.61 7.99 -0.21
CA ILE A 59 36.48 7.86 -1.39
C ILE A 59 35.68 7.58 -2.68
N TRP A 60 34.58 6.83 -2.57
CA TRP A 60 33.68 6.56 -3.70
C TRP A 60 32.99 7.83 -4.24
N VAL A 61 32.64 8.77 -3.36
CA VAL A 61 32.07 10.07 -3.75
C VAL A 61 33.17 10.91 -4.40
N ASP A 62 34.36 10.98 -3.81
CA ASP A 62 35.49 11.73 -4.37
C ASP A 62 35.86 11.23 -5.78
N TRP A 63 35.91 9.90 -5.95
CA TRP A 63 36.14 9.30 -7.26
C TRP A 63 35.04 9.69 -8.27
N ILE A 64 33.77 9.70 -7.85
CA ILE A 64 32.67 10.15 -8.71
C ILE A 64 32.83 11.62 -9.09
N GLN A 65 33.13 12.49 -8.14
CA GLN A 65 33.32 13.92 -8.41
C GLN A 65 34.46 14.10 -9.43
N HIS A 66 35.61 13.48 -9.20
CA HIS A 66 36.79 13.66 -10.02
C HIS A 66 36.70 13.01 -11.42
N TYR A 67 36.22 11.77 -11.50
CA TYR A 67 36.28 10.99 -12.76
C TYR A 67 34.97 10.99 -13.55
N ARG A 68 33.82 11.00 -12.87
CA ARG A 68 32.50 10.91 -13.51
C ARG A 68 31.89 12.28 -13.78
N LEU A 69 31.79 13.13 -12.75
CA LEU A 69 31.16 14.44 -12.85
C LEU A 69 32.12 15.50 -13.39
N ARG A 70 33.42 15.40 -13.07
CA ARG A 70 34.49 16.33 -13.49
C ARG A 70 34.09 17.77 -13.14
N ASN A 71 33.81 18.60 -14.15
CA ASN A 71 33.42 20.00 -13.98
C ASN A 71 31.90 20.22 -14.00
N SER A 72 31.11 19.15 -13.99
CA SER A 72 29.63 19.22 -13.98
C SER A 72 29.07 18.92 -12.60
N THR A 73 27.90 19.46 -12.29
CA THR A 73 27.15 19.05 -11.10
C THR A 73 26.27 17.85 -11.42
N ILE A 74 25.78 17.18 -10.38
CA ILE A 74 24.81 16.09 -10.54
C ILE A 74 23.53 16.52 -11.27
N TRP A 75 23.22 17.83 -11.28
CA TRP A 75 22.07 18.45 -11.91
C TRP A 75 22.30 18.78 -13.39
N THR A 76 23.50 19.27 -13.72
CA THR A 76 23.88 19.69 -15.08
C THR A 76 24.49 18.57 -15.90
N PHE A 77 24.98 17.50 -15.26
CA PHE A 77 25.60 16.37 -15.94
C PHE A 77 24.62 15.69 -16.92
N ASN A 78 25.07 15.46 -18.15
CA ASN A 78 24.34 14.71 -19.15
C ASN A 78 24.49 13.20 -18.90
N GLY A 79 23.45 12.58 -18.34
CA GLY A 79 23.41 11.16 -17.97
C GLY A 79 23.34 10.16 -19.13
N ALA A 80 23.63 10.57 -20.37
CA ALA A 80 23.57 9.69 -21.54
C ALA A 80 24.62 8.56 -21.53
N THR A 81 25.77 8.80 -20.90
CA THR A 81 26.91 7.86 -20.86
C THR A 81 27.06 7.18 -19.49
N GLY A 82 27.52 5.92 -19.48
CA GLY A 82 27.79 5.15 -18.26
C GLY A 82 26.97 3.87 -18.09
N SER A 83 27.15 3.22 -16.94
CA SER A 83 26.49 1.95 -16.62
C SER A 83 24.97 2.12 -16.45
N TRP A 84 24.23 1.03 -16.59
CA TRP A 84 22.77 1.03 -16.38
C TRP A 84 22.37 1.58 -15.00
N SER A 85 23.12 1.20 -13.95
CA SER A 85 22.90 1.67 -12.58
C SER A 85 23.17 3.16 -12.44
N TRP A 86 24.20 3.69 -13.10
CA TRP A 86 24.48 5.12 -13.13
C TRP A 86 23.35 5.91 -13.80
N LYS A 87 22.91 5.48 -14.98
CA LYS A 87 21.79 6.12 -15.69
C LYS A 87 20.52 6.14 -14.84
N LYS A 88 20.22 5.05 -14.12
CA LYS A 88 19.11 4.97 -13.16
C LYS A 88 19.27 5.94 -11.99
N LEU A 89 20.45 6.01 -11.39
CA LEU A 89 20.77 6.93 -10.29
C LEU A 89 20.62 8.39 -10.71
N ILE A 90 21.13 8.77 -11.88
CA ILE A 90 20.98 10.13 -12.42
C ILE A 90 19.52 10.47 -12.66
N LYS A 91 18.70 9.55 -13.19
CA LYS A 91 17.26 9.78 -13.37
C LYS A 91 16.53 10.09 -12.06
N LEU A 92 16.96 9.51 -10.94
CA LEU A 92 16.37 9.75 -9.63
C LEU A 92 16.63 11.16 -9.07
N ARG A 93 17.55 11.94 -9.65
CA ARG A 93 17.78 13.33 -9.23
C ARG A 93 16.53 14.19 -9.31
N LEU A 94 15.63 13.91 -10.26
CA LEU A 94 14.36 14.63 -10.40
C LEU A 94 13.46 14.46 -9.16
N CYS A 95 13.53 13.33 -8.47
CA CYS A 95 12.81 13.13 -7.21
C CYS A 95 13.33 14.04 -6.08
N CYS A 96 14.59 14.46 -6.16
CA CYS A 96 15.21 15.40 -5.22
C CYS A 96 15.14 16.86 -5.69
N LYS A 97 14.60 17.14 -6.89
CA LYS A 97 14.51 18.51 -7.41
C LYS A 97 13.31 19.20 -6.77
N THR A 98 13.54 19.76 -5.59
CA THR A 98 12.65 20.77 -5.01
C THR A 98 12.94 22.11 -5.67
N VAL A 99 11.94 22.98 -5.81
CA VAL A 99 12.12 24.37 -6.30
C VAL A 99 13.40 24.93 -5.70
N SER A 100 14.35 25.28 -6.57
CA SER A 100 15.67 25.71 -6.13
C SER A 100 15.53 27.07 -5.47
N VAL A 101 16.19 27.30 -4.34
CA VAL A 101 16.27 28.66 -3.76
C VAL A 101 16.84 29.64 -4.78
N THR A 102 17.68 29.17 -5.72
CA THR A 102 18.18 29.96 -6.85
C THR A 102 17.11 30.43 -7.84
N SER A 103 15.88 29.91 -7.83
CA SER A 103 14.80 30.44 -8.68
C SER A 103 14.11 31.67 -8.08
N VAL A 104 14.37 31.98 -6.82
CA VAL A 104 13.82 33.13 -6.08
C VAL A 104 14.92 34.01 -5.48
N LEU A 105 16.19 33.78 -5.85
CA LEU A 105 17.33 34.61 -5.49
C LEU A 105 17.90 35.29 -6.72
N GLN A 106 18.00 36.62 -6.69
CA GLN A 106 18.69 37.40 -7.71
C GLN A 106 19.63 38.38 -7.01
N GLN A 107 20.94 38.30 -7.30
CA GLN A 107 21.98 39.16 -6.70
C GLN A 107 21.94 39.16 -5.16
N ASP A 108 21.93 37.99 -4.54
CA ASP A 108 21.85 37.83 -3.08
C ASP A 108 20.65 38.55 -2.42
N GLN A 109 19.55 38.70 -3.15
CA GLN A 109 18.30 39.24 -2.63
C GLN A 109 17.13 38.31 -3.00
N TRP A 110 16.21 38.12 -2.05
CA TRP A 110 14.96 37.40 -2.31
C TRP A 110 14.12 38.18 -3.32
N ARG A 111 13.83 37.57 -4.47
CA ARG A 111 12.90 38.10 -5.47
C ARG A 111 11.78 37.09 -5.70
N TRP A 112 10.70 37.32 -4.97
CA TRP A 112 9.45 36.57 -5.12
C TRP A 112 8.60 37.17 -6.25
N PRO A 113 7.84 36.36 -7.00
CA PRO A 113 6.76 36.88 -7.85
C PRO A 113 5.80 37.70 -6.98
N ALA A 114 5.28 38.81 -7.49
CA ALA A 114 4.30 39.62 -6.77
C ALA A 114 3.10 38.74 -6.37
N SER A 115 2.83 38.64 -5.07
CA SER A 115 1.67 37.91 -4.53
C SER A 115 0.54 38.90 -4.25
N THR A 116 -0.68 38.53 -4.61
CA THR A 116 -1.90 39.31 -4.31
C THR A 116 -2.47 39.00 -2.92
N GLU A 117 -1.91 38.03 -2.20
CA GLU A 117 -2.38 37.60 -0.88
C GLU A 117 -1.54 38.23 0.23
N ALA A 118 -2.19 38.96 1.15
CA ALA A 118 -1.54 39.69 2.25
C ALA A 118 -0.72 38.78 3.16
N ASP A 119 -1.23 37.58 3.45
CA ASP A 119 -0.56 36.59 4.31
C ASP A 119 0.79 36.13 3.73
N ILE A 120 0.89 36.05 2.41
CA ILE A 120 2.13 35.67 1.72
C ILE A 120 3.14 36.82 1.78
N ALA A 121 2.69 38.08 1.63
CA ALA A 121 3.54 39.25 1.74
C ALA A 121 4.12 39.41 3.16
N GLU A 122 3.34 39.11 4.19
CA GLU A 122 3.78 39.15 5.58
C GLU A 122 4.85 38.08 5.86
N ILE A 123 4.65 36.84 5.41
CA ILE A 123 5.65 35.76 5.53
C ILE A 123 6.95 36.11 4.79
N ILE A 124 6.87 36.72 3.61
CA ILE A 124 8.05 37.17 2.84
C ILE A 124 8.86 38.20 3.63
N SER A 125 8.19 39.12 4.34
CA SER A 125 8.87 40.17 5.11
C SER A 125 9.60 39.66 6.37
N GLN A 126 9.29 38.44 6.82
CA GLN A 126 9.93 37.80 7.98
C GLN A 126 11.10 36.86 7.60
N LEU A 127 11.46 36.78 6.32
CA LEU A 127 12.55 35.90 5.88
C LEU A 127 13.92 36.44 6.30
N PRO A 128 14.84 35.58 6.75
CA PRO A 128 16.18 36.00 7.14
C PRO A 128 17.00 36.53 5.95
N PRO A 129 18.00 37.40 6.21
CA PRO A 129 18.90 37.88 5.17
C PRO A 129 19.69 36.72 4.53
N THR A 130 19.94 36.85 3.24
CA THR A 130 20.61 35.89 2.33
C THR A 130 22.08 35.63 2.64
N ASN A 131 22.66 36.35 3.60
CA ASN A 131 24.03 36.16 4.05
C ASN A 131 24.05 35.65 5.50
N PRO A 132 23.72 34.36 5.73
CA PRO A 132 23.93 33.77 7.03
C PRO A 132 25.43 33.65 7.29
N THR A 133 25.86 33.91 8.53
CA THR A 133 27.22 33.64 9.02
C THR A 133 27.62 32.15 8.95
N THR A 134 26.70 31.28 8.56
CA THR A 134 26.87 29.84 8.40
C THR A 134 26.90 29.46 6.92
N SER A 135 27.85 28.59 6.55
CA SER A 135 27.92 27.98 5.21
C SER A 135 26.61 27.27 4.85
N ASP A 136 26.19 27.41 3.59
CA ASP A 136 25.01 26.73 3.03
C ASP A 136 25.08 25.21 3.23
N GLN A 137 23.99 24.63 3.74
CA GLN A 137 23.87 23.19 3.96
C GLN A 137 22.69 22.60 3.18
N ILE A 138 22.92 21.46 2.56
CA ILE A 138 21.87 20.69 1.89
C ILE A 138 21.14 19.86 2.95
N CYS A 139 19.87 20.17 3.19
CA CYS A 139 19.02 19.47 4.14
C CYS A 139 18.02 18.54 3.44
N TRP A 140 17.80 17.35 4.00
CA TRP A 140 16.73 16.46 3.54
C TRP A 140 15.36 17.02 3.98
N ARG A 141 14.46 17.23 3.02
CA ARG A 141 13.17 17.94 3.24
C ARG A 141 12.33 17.38 4.38
N ASN A 142 12.38 16.07 4.61
CA ASN A 142 11.59 15.38 5.63
C ASN A 142 12.55 14.81 6.69
N SER A 143 12.12 14.50 7.92
CA SER A 143 13.00 13.89 8.95
C SER A 143 14.12 14.80 9.49
N ALA A 144 13.79 16.04 9.84
CA ALA A 144 14.71 16.97 10.52
C ALA A 144 16.06 17.18 9.80
N GLY A 145 16.01 17.32 8.47
CA GLY A 145 17.21 17.54 7.65
C GLY A 145 18.04 16.30 7.34
N LYS A 146 17.77 15.14 7.97
CA LYS A 146 18.57 13.92 7.80
C LYS A 146 17.92 12.93 6.84
N PHE A 147 18.72 12.41 5.91
CA PHE A 147 18.26 11.35 5.02
C PHE A 147 18.04 10.04 5.77
N THR A 148 16.85 9.47 5.63
CA THR A 148 16.57 8.08 6.01
C THR A 148 15.99 7.32 4.81
N VAL A 149 16.21 6.01 4.78
CA VAL A 149 15.59 5.15 3.76
C VAL A 149 14.07 5.23 3.83
N GLN A 150 13.50 5.35 5.04
CA GLN A 150 12.06 5.50 5.22
C GLN A 150 11.54 6.82 4.63
N SER A 151 12.21 7.95 4.88
CA SER A 151 11.83 9.24 4.31
C SER A 151 11.96 9.27 2.79
N ALA A 152 12.94 8.56 2.23
CA ALA A 152 13.08 8.37 0.79
C ALA A 152 11.94 7.53 0.19
N ILE A 153 11.55 6.44 0.86
CA ILE A 153 10.40 5.63 0.45
C ILE A 153 9.12 6.46 0.47
N LEU A 154 8.89 7.28 1.50
CA LEU A 154 7.71 8.17 1.58
C LEU A 154 7.69 9.23 0.46
N LEU A 155 8.86 9.65 -0.03
CA LEU A 155 8.95 10.56 -1.17
C LEU A 155 8.62 9.86 -2.50
N ILE A 156 9.04 8.60 -2.65
CA ILE A 156 8.78 7.78 -3.85
C ILE A 156 7.33 7.27 -3.87
N GLN A 157 6.80 6.95 -2.69
CA GLN A 157 5.46 6.43 -2.48
C GLN A 157 4.75 7.32 -1.45
N PRO A 158 4.16 8.45 -1.89
CA PRO A 158 3.44 9.35 -1.00
C PRO A 158 2.34 8.61 -0.25
N ALA A 159 2.10 9.01 0.99
CA ALA A 159 1.04 8.44 1.82
C ALA A 159 -0.31 8.61 1.12
N SER A 160 -1.13 7.56 1.18
CA SER A 160 -2.47 7.55 0.62
C SER A 160 -3.54 7.70 1.72
N MET A 161 -4.79 7.85 1.30
CA MET A 161 -5.93 7.90 2.22
C MET A 161 -5.99 6.60 3.03
N GLN A 162 -6.14 6.74 4.36
CA GLN A 162 -6.26 5.59 5.24
C GLN A 162 -7.64 4.94 5.12
N VAL A 163 -7.67 3.61 5.14
CA VAL A 163 -8.91 2.82 5.07
C VAL A 163 -9.48 2.58 6.45
N GLN A 164 -10.80 2.69 6.60
CA GLN A 164 -11.44 2.56 7.91
C GLN A 164 -11.35 1.15 8.52
N TRP A 165 -11.11 0.12 7.71
CA TRP A 165 -11.18 -1.30 8.10
C TRP A 165 -9.83 -1.93 8.47
N HIS A 166 -8.71 -1.20 8.36
CA HIS A 166 -7.37 -1.77 8.54
C HIS A 166 -7.16 -2.44 9.91
N GLY A 167 -7.92 -2.02 10.93
CA GLY A 167 -7.86 -2.54 12.29
C GLY A 167 -8.34 -3.98 12.41
N LEU A 168 -9.23 -4.42 11.52
CA LEU A 168 -9.78 -5.78 11.52
C LEU A 168 -8.73 -6.86 11.22
N LEU A 169 -7.68 -6.50 10.48
CA LEU A 169 -6.59 -7.41 10.11
C LEU A 169 -5.42 -7.41 11.11
N ARG A 170 -5.57 -6.73 12.25
CA ARG A 170 -4.55 -6.61 13.31
C ARG A 170 -4.93 -7.41 14.55
N GLY A 171 -3.95 -8.09 15.15
CA GLY A 171 -4.12 -8.80 16.40
C GLY A 171 -3.08 -9.90 16.62
N LYS A 172 -3.00 -10.40 17.87
CA LYS A 172 -2.13 -11.51 18.27
C LYS A 172 -2.65 -12.86 17.77
N PHE A 173 -3.96 -13.10 17.79
CA PHE A 173 -4.61 -14.37 17.39
C PHE A 173 -4.88 -14.48 15.87
N LYS A 174 -3.94 -14.03 15.02
CA LYS A 174 -4.14 -14.00 13.57
C LYS A 174 -3.78 -15.34 12.91
N ILE A 175 -4.72 -15.93 12.19
CA ILE A 175 -4.42 -17.00 11.23
C ILE A 175 -4.19 -16.34 9.88
N ALA A 176 -2.96 -16.37 9.38
CA ALA A 176 -2.54 -15.61 8.20
C ALA A 176 -3.44 -15.86 6.99
N ARG A 177 -3.80 -17.13 6.73
CA ARG A 177 -4.68 -17.51 5.62
C ARG A 177 -6.09 -16.91 5.75
N HIS A 178 -6.65 -16.89 6.96
CA HIS A 178 -7.99 -16.33 7.21
C HIS A 178 -7.99 -14.81 7.02
N CYS A 179 -7.00 -14.12 7.60
CA CYS A 179 -6.85 -12.68 7.43
C CYS A 179 -6.63 -12.29 5.95
N PHE A 180 -5.89 -13.10 5.20
CA PHE A 180 -5.67 -12.88 3.77
C PHE A 180 -6.97 -13.03 2.96
N VAL A 181 -7.78 -14.05 3.23
CA VAL A 181 -9.09 -14.21 2.58
C VAL A 181 -10.05 -13.10 2.98
N LEU A 182 -10.09 -12.71 4.26
CA LEU A 182 -10.88 -11.56 4.72
C LEU A 182 -10.45 -10.26 4.01
N TRP A 183 -9.15 -10.01 3.87
CA TRP A 183 -8.64 -8.86 3.14
C TRP A 183 -9.11 -8.84 1.68
N LEU A 184 -9.04 -9.99 0.98
CA LEU A 184 -9.58 -10.11 -0.38
C LEU A 184 -11.10 -9.91 -0.44
N ALA A 185 -11.84 -10.38 0.57
CA ALA A 185 -13.28 -10.21 0.66
C ALA A 185 -13.66 -8.73 0.84
N ILE A 186 -12.94 -8.00 1.70
CA ILE A 186 -13.16 -6.56 1.94
C ILE A 186 -12.87 -5.75 0.66
N LEU A 187 -11.85 -6.15 -0.11
CA LEU A 187 -11.54 -5.51 -1.40
C LEU A 187 -12.43 -5.98 -2.57
N GLU A 188 -13.37 -6.88 -2.32
CA GLU A 188 -14.25 -7.50 -3.33
C GLU A 188 -13.47 -8.19 -4.47
N LYS A 189 -12.32 -8.78 -4.14
CA LYS A 189 -11.39 -9.46 -5.08
C LYS A 189 -11.47 -10.98 -5.06
N LEU A 190 -12.33 -11.56 -4.23
CA LEU A 190 -12.70 -12.96 -4.34
C LEU A 190 -13.50 -13.18 -5.64
N SER A 191 -13.36 -14.39 -6.22
CA SER A 191 -13.95 -14.74 -7.52
C SER A 191 -15.41 -15.18 -7.37
N THR A 192 -16.28 -14.22 -7.10
CA THR A 192 -17.75 -14.39 -7.06
C THR A 192 -18.35 -14.28 -8.47
N LEU A 193 -19.56 -14.81 -8.69
CA LEU A 193 -20.17 -14.86 -10.03
C LEU A 193 -20.61 -13.50 -10.58
N ASP A 194 -20.77 -12.48 -9.72
CA ASP A 194 -21.07 -11.10 -10.15
C ASP A 194 -19.95 -10.39 -10.93
N LYS A 195 -18.80 -11.05 -11.17
CA LYS A 195 -17.68 -10.44 -11.88
C LYS A 195 -17.77 -10.73 -13.38
N PRO A 196 -17.67 -9.70 -14.25
CA PRO A 196 -17.91 -9.85 -15.68
C PRO A 196 -16.88 -10.73 -16.41
N TRP A 197 -15.71 -10.96 -15.82
CA TRP A 197 -14.68 -11.85 -16.36
C TRP A 197 -14.79 -13.30 -15.86
N ILE A 198 -15.83 -13.64 -15.08
CA ILE A 198 -16.11 -14.99 -14.62
C ILE A 198 -17.28 -15.51 -15.43
N SER A 199 -16.99 -16.35 -16.42
CA SER A 199 -18.02 -17.04 -17.20
C SER A 199 -18.63 -18.18 -16.39
N SER A 200 -19.96 -18.18 -16.29
CA SER A 200 -20.75 -19.23 -15.66
C SER A 200 -22.08 -19.33 -16.41
N ASP A 201 -22.56 -20.55 -16.66
CA ASP A 201 -23.87 -20.77 -17.28
C ASP A 201 -25.03 -20.53 -16.29
N ASN A 202 -24.70 -20.42 -15.00
CA ASN A 202 -25.63 -20.12 -13.91
C ASN A 202 -24.97 -19.15 -12.91
N ASP A 203 -25.62 -18.02 -12.66
CA ASP A 203 -25.17 -17.01 -11.69
C ASP A 203 -25.62 -17.28 -10.24
N GLY A 204 -26.38 -18.36 -10.06
CA GLY A 204 -26.91 -18.81 -8.78
C GLY A 204 -25.83 -19.21 -7.77
N CYS A 205 -26.04 -18.81 -6.52
CA CYS A 205 -25.16 -19.13 -5.41
C CYS A 205 -25.28 -20.60 -5.00
N VAL A 206 -24.16 -21.33 -5.07
CA VAL A 206 -24.07 -22.77 -4.74
C VAL A 206 -24.30 -23.09 -3.25
N LEU A 207 -24.19 -22.09 -2.36
CA LEU A 207 -24.48 -22.29 -0.94
C LEU A 207 -25.98 -22.29 -0.64
N CYS A 208 -26.80 -21.74 -1.54
CA CYS A 208 -28.24 -21.66 -1.39
C CYS A 208 -29.01 -22.27 -2.56
N ASP A 209 -28.41 -23.28 -3.20
CA ASP A 209 -29.02 -24.07 -4.26
C ASP A 209 -29.53 -23.19 -5.42
N GLY A 210 -28.85 -22.07 -5.68
CA GLY A 210 -29.16 -21.17 -6.80
C GLY A 210 -30.32 -20.20 -6.57
N HIS A 211 -30.92 -20.13 -5.38
CA HIS A 211 -32.07 -19.25 -5.11
C HIS A 211 -31.79 -17.75 -5.34
N PHE A 212 -30.53 -17.32 -5.22
CA PHE A 212 -30.12 -15.93 -5.42
C PHE A 212 -28.77 -15.87 -6.15
N GLY A 213 -28.50 -14.75 -6.83
CA GLY A 213 -27.22 -14.49 -7.49
C GLY A 213 -26.03 -14.40 -6.51
N GLU A 214 -24.86 -14.89 -6.91
CA GLU A 214 -23.67 -14.91 -6.07
C GLU A 214 -22.88 -13.58 -6.09
N THR A 215 -23.10 -12.76 -5.06
CA THR A 215 -22.30 -11.55 -4.76
C THR A 215 -21.55 -11.70 -3.43
N HIS A 216 -20.57 -10.83 -3.12
CA HIS A 216 -19.95 -10.79 -1.78
C HIS A 216 -20.98 -10.54 -0.66
N GLY A 217 -21.91 -9.61 -0.89
CA GLY A 217 -23.00 -9.28 0.05
C GLY A 217 -23.86 -10.51 0.36
N HIS A 218 -24.33 -11.14 -0.71
CA HIS A 218 -25.10 -12.37 -0.62
C HIS A 218 -24.31 -13.45 0.11
N LEU A 219 -23.10 -13.76 -0.37
CA LEU A 219 -22.30 -14.87 0.11
C LEU A 219 -22.01 -14.79 1.61
N PHE A 220 -21.70 -13.61 2.17
CA PHE A 220 -21.27 -13.52 3.56
C PHE A 220 -22.39 -13.21 4.55
N PHE A 221 -23.29 -12.24 4.30
CA PHE A 221 -24.26 -11.79 5.31
C PHE A 221 -25.74 -12.01 4.94
N GLU A 222 -26.07 -12.33 3.68
CA GLU A 222 -27.49 -12.47 3.28
C GLU A 222 -27.90 -13.91 2.96
N CYS A 223 -26.98 -14.75 2.50
CA CYS A 223 -27.22 -16.16 2.18
C CYS A 223 -27.73 -16.92 3.40
N TRP A 224 -28.74 -17.77 3.22
CA TRP A 224 -29.33 -18.53 4.32
C TRP A 224 -28.29 -19.42 5.02
N TYR A 225 -27.38 -20.04 4.25
CA TYR A 225 -26.31 -20.88 4.77
C TYR A 225 -25.40 -20.06 5.69
N SER A 226 -24.94 -18.91 5.20
CA SER A 226 -24.05 -18.02 5.96
C SER A 226 -24.74 -17.43 7.19
N ARG A 227 -26.03 -17.06 7.09
CA ARG A 227 -26.84 -16.63 8.24
C ARG A 227 -26.97 -17.73 9.29
N ARG A 228 -27.10 -18.99 8.89
CA ARG A 228 -27.11 -20.14 9.81
C ARG A 228 -25.76 -20.29 10.52
N CYS A 229 -24.64 -20.19 9.79
CA CYS A 229 -23.30 -20.17 10.39
C CYS A 229 -23.15 -19.02 11.41
N LEU A 230 -23.58 -17.80 11.06
CA LEU A 230 -23.58 -16.65 11.98
C LEU A 230 -24.44 -16.94 13.22
N SER A 231 -25.63 -17.53 13.06
CA SER A 231 -26.53 -17.84 14.18
C SER A 231 -25.89 -18.79 15.19
N ILE A 232 -25.25 -19.86 14.72
CA ILE A 232 -24.53 -20.81 15.57
C ILE A 232 -23.40 -20.11 16.33
N LEU A 233 -22.64 -19.25 15.63
CA LEU A 233 -21.57 -18.48 16.26
C LEU A 233 -22.11 -17.53 17.33
N LYS A 234 -23.18 -16.77 17.06
CA LYS A 234 -23.84 -15.86 18.01
C LYS A 234 -24.16 -16.56 19.33
N THR A 235 -24.75 -17.75 19.26
CA THR A 235 -25.13 -18.55 20.44
C THR A 235 -23.90 -18.99 21.24
N ARG A 236 -22.83 -19.41 20.57
CA ARG A 236 -21.60 -19.89 21.24
C ARG A 236 -20.78 -18.76 21.87
N ILE A 237 -20.66 -17.63 21.18
CA ILE A 237 -19.82 -16.50 21.63
C ILE A 237 -20.58 -15.49 22.50
N LYS A 238 -21.89 -15.68 22.70
CA LYS A 238 -22.80 -14.76 23.43
C LYS A 238 -22.67 -13.31 22.97
N PHE A 239 -22.43 -13.08 21.67
CA PHE A 239 -22.30 -11.76 21.07
C PHE A 239 -23.32 -11.58 19.96
N GLN A 240 -24.11 -10.52 20.08
CA GLN A 240 -25.13 -10.18 19.10
C GLN A 240 -24.50 -9.39 17.96
N TRP A 241 -24.44 -10.01 16.78
CA TRP A 241 -24.11 -9.31 15.55
C TRP A 241 -25.34 -8.62 14.96
N PRO A 242 -25.24 -7.32 14.62
CA PRO A 242 -26.31 -6.61 13.95
C PRO A 242 -26.56 -7.20 12.56
N ARG A 243 -27.79 -7.07 12.08
CA ARG A 243 -28.16 -7.48 10.72
C ARG A 243 -27.83 -6.32 9.78
N LEU A 244 -26.67 -6.40 9.15
CA LEU A 244 -26.14 -5.38 8.23
C LEU A 244 -25.71 -6.02 6.91
N GLU A 245 -25.72 -5.24 5.85
CA GLU A 245 -25.06 -5.60 4.59
C GLU A 245 -23.55 -5.76 4.78
N TRP A 246 -22.88 -6.46 3.86
CA TRP A 246 -21.44 -6.75 3.96
C TRP A 246 -20.58 -5.52 4.24
N LYS A 247 -20.68 -4.48 3.40
CA LYS A 247 -19.86 -3.26 3.53
C LYS A 247 -20.13 -2.54 4.85
N GLN A 248 -21.40 -2.40 5.22
CA GLN A 248 -21.83 -1.76 6.45
C GLN A 248 -21.34 -2.53 7.68
N GLY A 249 -21.43 -3.87 7.67
CA GLY A 249 -20.98 -4.72 8.76
C GLY A 249 -19.46 -4.69 8.95
N ILE A 250 -18.66 -4.60 7.88
CA ILE A 250 -17.21 -4.41 7.98
C ILE A 250 -16.86 -3.06 8.62
N ILE A 251 -17.52 -1.98 8.20
CA ILE A 251 -17.30 -0.65 8.79
C ILE A 251 -17.70 -0.65 10.26
N TRP A 252 -18.87 -1.20 10.58
CA TRP A 252 -19.38 -1.32 11.95
C TRP A 252 -18.40 -2.11 12.83
N ALA A 253 -17.95 -3.29 12.37
CA ALA A 253 -16.99 -4.13 13.08
C ALA A 253 -15.68 -3.39 13.36
N SER A 254 -15.17 -2.63 12.37
CA SER A 254 -13.93 -1.88 12.53
C SER A 254 -14.06 -0.74 13.55
N LYS A 255 -15.23 -0.09 13.60
CA LYS A 255 -15.53 0.95 14.60
C LYS A 255 -15.72 0.35 15.99
N ARG A 256 -16.42 -0.78 16.10
CA ARG A 256 -16.82 -1.40 17.37
C ARG A 256 -15.68 -2.13 18.06
N TRP A 257 -14.82 -2.80 17.30
CA TRP A 257 -13.70 -3.58 17.83
C TRP A 257 -12.39 -2.85 17.62
N ARG A 258 -12.23 -1.71 18.29
CA ARG A 258 -10.95 -0.95 18.34
C ARG A 258 -10.07 -1.43 19.50
N GLY A 259 -8.80 -1.02 19.48
CA GLY A 259 -7.85 -1.29 20.56
C GLY A 259 -7.35 -2.73 20.63
N THR A 260 -6.85 -3.11 21.80
CA THR A 260 -6.16 -4.39 22.06
C THR A 260 -6.90 -5.30 23.02
N HIS A 261 -8.11 -4.91 23.46
CA HIS A 261 -8.93 -5.70 24.38
C HIS A 261 -9.16 -7.12 23.84
N LEU A 262 -8.97 -8.13 24.69
CA LEU A 262 -8.95 -9.55 24.28
C LEU A 262 -10.20 -9.95 23.49
N ILE A 263 -11.39 -9.55 23.96
CA ILE A 263 -12.67 -9.83 23.28
C ILE A 263 -12.68 -9.25 21.86
N ASN A 264 -12.21 -8.01 21.68
CA ASN A 264 -12.18 -7.36 20.37
C ASN A 264 -11.19 -8.08 19.43
N VAL A 265 -10.04 -8.50 19.94
CA VAL A 265 -9.05 -9.25 19.16
C VAL A 265 -9.61 -10.63 18.76
N ALA A 266 -10.28 -11.32 19.68
CA ALA A 266 -10.92 -12.61 19.40
C ALA A 266 -12.03 -12.48 18.36
N LEU A 267 -12.91 -11.47 18.47
CA LEU A 267 -14.01 -11.25 17.52
C LEU A 267 -13.52 -10.95 16.10
N ARG A 268 -12.40 -10.22 15.94
CA ARG A 268 -11.76 -10.03 14.63
C ARG A 268 -11.30 -11.36 14.03
N SER A 269 -10.71 -12.24 14.84
CA SER A 269 -10.28 -13.57 14.40
C SER A 269 -11.46 -14.47 14.05
N VAL A 270 -12.57 -14.40 14.81
CA VAL A 270 -13.82 -15.12 14.51
C VAL A 270 -14.39 -14.63 13.17
N LEU A 271 -14.45 -13.32 12.93
CA LEU A 271 -14.88 -12.78 11.63
C LEU A 271 -14.01 -13.30 10.47
N ALA A 272 -12.68 -13.26 10.63
CA ALA A 272 -11.77 -13.75 9.60
C ALA A 272 -11.95 -15.26 9.34
N SER A 273 -12.14 -16.06 10.41
CA SER A 273 -12.39 -17.50 10.31
C SER A 273 -13.72 -17.80 9.63
N LEU A 274 -14.79 -17.11 10.01
CA LEU A 274 -16.11 -17.26 9.41
C LEU A 274 -16.09 -17.02 7.90
N VAL A 275 -15.51 -15.89 7.49
CA VAL A 275 -15.36 -15.53 6.07
C VAL A 275 -14.51 -16.57 5.33
N TYR A 276 -13.43 -17.03 5.95
CA TYR A 276 -12.59 -18.08 5.37
C TYR A 276 -13.35 -19.39 5.16
N HIS A 277 -14.07 -19.89 6.17
CA HIS A 277 -14.77 -21.17 6.08
C HIS A 277 -15.97 -21.12 5.14
N ILE A 278 -16.73 -20.02 5.11
CA ILE A 278 -17.79 -19.82 4.11
C ILE A 278 -17.20 -19.85 2.69
N TRP A 279 -16.09 -19.13 2.47
CA TRP A 279 -15.42 -19.11 1.17
C TRP A 279 -14.86 -20.50 0.78
N ALA A 280 -14.28 -21.22 1.73
CA ALA A 280 -13.74 -22.55 1.52
C ALA A 280 -14.86 -23.55 1.16
N GLU A 281 -15.95 -23.55 1.91
CA GLU A 281 -17.11 -24.40 1.64
C GLU A 281 -17.72 -24.13 0.26
N ARG A 282 -17.91 -22.85 -0.09
CA ARG A 282 -18.38 -22.46 -1.41
C ARG A 282 -17.51 -23.04 -2.51
N ASN A 283 -16.19 -22.91 -2.39
CA ASN A 283 -15.26 -23.44 -3.40
C ASN A 283 -15.31 -24.96 -3.45
N ASN A 284 -15.38 -25.63 -2.30
CA ASN A 284 -15.52 -27.09 -2.25
C ASN A 284 -16.76 -27.54 -3.04
N ARG A 285 -17.93 -26.94 -2.81
CA ARG A 285 -19.16 -27.30 -3.54
C ARG A 285 -19.06 -27.00 -5.03
N LYS A 286 -18.52 -25.83 -5.39
CA LYS A 286 -18.37 -25.43 -6.80
C LYS A 286 -17.48 -26.41 -7.56
N PHE A 287 -16.31 -26.72 -7.03
CA PHE A 287 -15.36 -27.60 -7.72
C PHE A 287 -15.71 -29.09 -7.59
N ALA A 288 -16.40 -29.51 -6.53
CA ALA A 288 -16.94 -30.87 -6.43
C ALA A 288 -18.07 -31.11 -7.45
N ALA A 289 -18.97 -30.13 -7.64
CA ALA A 289 -20.01 -30.21 -8.67
C ALA A 289 -19.43 -30.32 -10.09
N THR A 290 -18.38 -29.56 -10.39
CA THR A 290 -17.67 -29.63 -11.69
C THR A 290 -16.96 -30.98 -11.90
N ALA A 291 -16.42 -31.58 -10.84
CA ALA A 291 -15.80 -32.91 -10.93
C ALA A 291 -16.81 -34.01 -11.27
N ILE A 292 -18.03 -33.93 -10.70
CA ILE A 292 -19.11 -34.90 -10.95
C ILE A 292 -19.72 -34.74 -12.36
N SER A 293 -19.80 -33.51 -12.88
CA SER A 293 -20.30 -33.27 -14.25
C SER A 293 -19.30 -33.71 -15.33
N GLY A 294 -18.00 -33.65 -15.06
CA GLY A 294 -16.95 -34.10 -16.00
C GLY A 294 -16.78 -35.61 -16.08
N SER A 295 -17.26 -36.38 -15.10
CA SER A 295 -17.22 -37.85 -15.08
C SER A 295 -18.42 -38.54 -15.75
N ARG A 296 -19.29 -37.77 -16.41
CA ARG A 296 -20.48 -38.27 -17.14
C ARG A 296 -20.32 -38.25 -18.67
N ILE A 297 -19.09 -38.20 -19.17
CA ILE A 297 -18.74 -38.32 -20.60
C ILE A 297 -18.04 -39.65 -20.81
#